data_AF-A0A1F3BQ64-F1
#
_entry.id   AF-A0A1F3BQ64-F1
#
_cell.length_a   1.000
_cell.length_b   1.000
_cell.length_c   1.000
_cell.angle_alpha   90.00
_cell.angle_beta   90.00
_cell.angle_gamma   90.00
#
_symmetry.space_group_name_H-M   'P 1'
#
loop_
_entity.id
_entity.type
_entity.pdbx_description
1 polymer ?
#
loop_
_entity_poly.entity_id
_entity_poly.type
_entity_poly.pdbx_seq_one_letter_code
_entity_poly.pdbx_strand_id
1 'polypeptide(L)'
;MRVLLLHNRYRLAGGEDTVVNAEMALLRSRGQEVRLYEVSNGGIGRSVSPMQAAARAIYSVGARRDVTRALAEFAPDVVHVHNFFPLLSPSVHFASRRAGAAVVQTLHNFRLLCPNGLLFRDGHPCQDCLGRSVPWPSVLHGCYRESHMGTAAVGAMLTVHRALGTWSRMVDVYIAPSDFVREKFVGAGFAPERLVVKPHFLAGDSVPGDGRGGYALFVGRISEEKGIETLLGAWERLHGLIPLKVVGDGPLLRAMRATARALRDCEWLGHRPGEEVRRLMQAASILVVPSRWYETFGMVIIEAFAAGLPVVAPRHGATAELVESGRTGLHFTAGDASDLAAAVKWLVSHPGHLAAMRSRARAEFEEKYGGDRNYALLMGIYARALEIARSREAHGAKLREEDHPWTP
;
A
#
# COMPACT_ATOMS: atom_id res chain seq x y z
N MET A 1 0.29 -23.72 -11.80
CA MET A 1 -0.69 -22.67 -12.18
C MET A 1 0.05 -21.55 -12.87
N ARG A 2 -0.61 -20.91 -13.84
CA ARG A 2 -0.07 -19.82 -14.64
C ARG A 2 -0.68 -18.51 -14.15
N VAL A 3 0.15 -17.60 -13.65
CA VAL A 3 -0.28 -16.35 -13.02
C VAL A 3 0.27 -15.16 -13.78
N LEU A 4 -0.62 -14.31 -14.29
CA LEU A 4 -0.26 -13.05 -14.92
C LEU A 4 -0.43 -11.91 -13.91
N LEU A 5 0.68 -11.29 -13.51
CA LEU A 5 0.66 -10.11 -12.65
C LEU A 5 0.55 -8.85 -13.53
N LEU A 6 -0.42 -7.98 -13.23
CA LEU A 6 -0.56 -6.67 -13.87
C LEU A 6 -0.17 -5.57 -12.89
N HIS A 7 0.82 -4.75 -13.28
CA HIS A 7 1.33 -3.68 -12.43
C HIS A 7 1.69 -2.43 -13.23
N ASN A 8 1.53 -1.28 -12.60
CA ASN A 8 1.99 -0.01 -13.16
C ASN A 8 3.10 0.55 -12.27
N ARG A 9 4.31 0.60 -12.80
CA ARG A 9 5.46 1.04 -12.00
C ARG A 9 5.40 2.55 -11.77
N TYR A 10 5.47 2.94 -10.51
CA TYR A 10 5.67 4.34 -10.15
C TYR A 10 7.09 4.80 -10.54
N ARG A 11 7.24 6.11 -10.77
CA ARG A 11 8.55 6.73 -11.07
C ARG A 11 9.55 6.59 -9.92
N LEU A 12 9.06 6.53 -8.69
CA LEU A 12 9.84 6.27 -7.49
C LEU A 12 9.36 4.93 -6.94
N ALA A 13 10.28 3.98 -6.80
CA ALA A 13 9.97 2.66 -6.26
C ALA A 13 9.36 2.81 -4.86
N GLY A 14 8.15 2.30 -4.68
CA GLY A 14 7.40 2.35 -3.43
C GLY A 14 7.29 0.99 -2.73
N GLY A 15 6.56 0.97 -1.61
CA GLY A 15 6.24 -0.28 -0.91
C GLY A 15 5.47 -1.27 -1.80
N GLU A 16 4.61 -0.75 -2.68
CA GLU A 16 3.85 -1.54 -3.64
C GLU A 16 4.75 -2.31 -4.62
N ASP A 17 5.77 -1.66 -5.19
CA ASP A 17 6.73 -2.33 -6.09
C ASP A 17 7.51 -3.43 -5.36
N THR A 18 7.82 -3.21 -4.07
CA THR A 18 8.50 -4.20 -3.23
C THR A 18 7.60 -5.42 -3.02
N VAL A 19 6.32 -5.21 -2.73
CA VAL A 19 5.33 -6.29 -2.56
C VAL A 19 5.14 -7.09 -3.86
N VAL A 20 5.01 -6.42 -5.01
CA VAL A 20 4.87 -7.10 -6.32
C VAL A 20 6.06 -8.01 -6.59
N ASN A 21 7.27 -7.49 -6.37
CA ASN A 21 8.50 -8.25 -6.60
C ASN A 21 8.63 -9.43 -5.63
N ALA A 22 8.33 -9.22 -4.35
CA ALA A 22 8.36 -10.27 -3.34
C ALA A 22 7.36 -11.39 -3.67
N GLU A 23 6.13 -11.04 -4.05
CA GLU A 23 5.09 -12.00 -4.40
C GLU A 23 5.42 -12.78 -5.68
N MET A 24 5.93 -12.10 -6.71
CA MET A 24 6.42 -12.74 -7.93
C MET A 24 7.54 -13.75 -7.62
N ALA A 25 8.53 -13.35 -6.80
CA ALA A 25 9.64 -14.21 -6.43
C ALA A 25 9.17 -15.43 -5.63
N LEU A 26 8.25 -15.24 -4.67
CA LEU A 26 7.66 -16.30 -3.87
C LEU A 26 6.87 -17.32 -4.70
N LEU A 27 6.07 -16.85 -5.65
CA LEU A 27 5.31 -17.75 -6.53
C LEU A 27 6.24 -18.56 -7.43
N ARG A 28 7.28 -17.93 -7.99
CA ARG A 28 8.28 -18.61 -8.85
C ARG A 28 9.10 -19.63 -8.08
N SER A 29 9.53 -19.31 -6.85
CA SER A 29 10.31 -20.24 -6.02
C SER A 29 9.52 -21.49 -5.63
N ARG A 30 8.18 -21.43 -5.71
CA ARG A 30 7.26 -22.55 -5.46
C ARG A 30 6.73 -23.20 -6.75
N GLY A 31 7.41 -22.98 -7.88
CA GLY A 31 7.14 -23.68 -9.15
C GLY A 31 5.94 -23.16 -9.94
N GLN A 32 5.37 -22.00 -9.58
CA GLN A 32 4.31 -21.38 -10.40
C GLN A 32 4.92 -20.70 -11.64
N GLU A 33 4.23 -20.80 -12.77
CA GLU A 33 4.61 -20.06 -13.98
C GLU A 33 4.07 -18.63 -13.85
N VAL A 34 4.97 -17.66 -13.61
CA VAL A 34 4.57 -16.27 -13.33
C VAL A 34 5.15 -15.31 -14.35
N ARG A 35 4.27 -14.54 -15.00
CA ARG A 35 4.64 -13.45 -15.90
C ARG A 35 4.20 -12.12 -15.29
N LEU A 36 5.09 -11.13 -15.30
CA LEU A 36 4.78 -9.75 -14.93
C LEU A 36 4.59 -8.93 -16.20
N TYR A 37 3.40 -8.35 -16.37
CA TYR A 37 3.14 -7.31 -17.35
C TYR A 37 3.17 -5.96 -16.66
N GLU A 38 4.28 -5.24 -16.84
CA GLU A 38 4.53 -3.94 -16.22
C GLU A 38 4.52 -2.84 -17.28
N VAL A 39 3.80 -1.76 -16.99
CA VAL A 39 3.90 -0.51 -17.75
C VAL A 39 4.61 0.53 -16.90
N SER A 40 5.51 1.30 -17.50
CA SER A 40 6.22 2.37 -16.80
C SER A 40 5.99 3.72 -17.46
N ASN A 41 5.80 4.76 -16.63
CA ASN A 41 5.74 6.15 -17.09
C ASN A 41 7.11 6.74 -17.48
N GLY A 42 8.16 5.90 -17.57
CA GLY A 42 9.54 6.33 -17.87
C GLY A 42 9.74 6.77 -19.33
N GLY A 43 8.88 6.32 -20.24
CA GLY A 43 9.02 6.54 -21.68
C GLY A 43 7.89 7.33 -22.35
N ILE A 44 6.96 7.95 -21.61
CA ILE A 44 5.91 8.76 -22.23
C ILE A 44 6.52 10.11 -22.63
N GLY A 45 6.96 10.17 -23.89
CA GLY A 45 7.26 11.41 -24.58
C GLY A 45 6.10 12.40 -24.47
N ARG A 46 6.46 13.68 -24.31
CA ARG A 46 5.56 14.84 -24.32
C ARG A 46 4.72 14.88 -25.61
N SER A 47 3.59 14.17 -25.69
CA SER A 47 2.69 14.27 -26.87
C SER A 47 1.24 13.82 -26.62
N VAL A 48 0.75 13.74 -25.37
CA VAL A 48 -0.65 13.36 -25.09
C VAL A 48 -1.37 14.54 -24.45
N SER A 49 -2.49 14.99 -25.02
CA SER A 49 -3.25 16.11 -24.46
C SER A 49 -3.88 15.73 -23.12
N PRO A 50 -4.15 16.70 -22.21
CA PRO A 50 -4.82 16.42 -20.93
C PRO A 50 -6.15 15.68 -21.08
N MET A 51 -6.93 15.99 -22.12
CA MET A 51 -8.19 15.32 -22.43
C MET A 51 -7.98 13.85 -22.84
N GLN A 52 -6.98 13.57 -23.67
CA GLN A 52 -6.65 12.19 -24.05
C GLN A 52 -6.13 11.38 -22.86
N ALA A 53 -5.36 11.99 -21.96
CA ALA A 53 -4.92 11.35 -20.73
C ALA A 53 -6.10 11.04 -19.81
N ALA A 54 -7.06 11.95 -19.68
CA ALA A 54 -8.30 11.74 -18.92
C ALA A 54 -9.15 10.60 -19.50
N ALA A 55 -9.37 10.60 -20.82
CA ALA A 55 -10.13 9.55 -21.50
C ALA A 55 -9.46 8.17 -21.33
N ARG A 56 -8.13 8.08 -21.48
CA ARG A 56 -7.38 6.83 -21.25
C ARG A 56 -7.42 6.37 -19.81
N ALA A 57 -7.44 7.29 -18.83
CA ALA A 57 -7.57 6.95 -17.43
C ALA A 57 -8.95 6.34 -17.11
N ILE A 58 -10.02 6.84 -17.75
CA ILE A 58 -11.36 6.24 -17.69
C ILE A 58 -11.33 4.87 -18.35
N TYR A 59 -10.96 4.79 -19.62
CA TYR A 59 -10.92 3.53 -20.35
C TYR A 59 -9.86 3.54 -21.47
N SER A 60 -8.81 2.74 -21.31
CA SER A 60 -7.72 2.63 -22.29
C SER A 60 -7.95 1.45 -23.22
N VAL A 61 -8.31 1.73 -24.47
CA VAL A 61 -8.45 0.73 -25.55
C VAL A 61 -7.09 0.12 -25.91
N GLY A 62 -6.02 0.93 -25.91
CA GLY A 62 -4.66 0.45 -26.15
C GLY A 62 -4.22 -0.57 -25.10
N ALA A 63 -4.36 -0.23 -23.81
CA ALA A 63 -4.02 -1.15 -22.73
C ALA A 63 -4.87 -2.42 -22.76
N ARG A 64 -6.17 -2.31 -23.08
CA ARG A 64 -7.04 -3.49 -23.28
C ARG A 64 -6.49 -4.40 -24.37
N ARG A 65 -6.13 -3.85 -25.54
CA ARG A 65 -5.59 -4.60 -26.68
C ARG A 65 -4.27 -5.29 -26.33
N ASP A 66 -3.37 -4.58 -25.67
CA ASP A 66 -2.05 -5.11 -25.33
C ASP A 66 -2.14 -6.20 -24.25
N VAL A 67 -2.97 -5.99 -23.22
CA VAL A 67 -3.24 -7.01 -22.21
C VAL A 67 -3.98 -8.21 -22.83
N THR A 68 -4.91 -8.01 -23.75
CA THR A 68 -5.58 -9.12 -24.47
C THR A 68 -4.56 -9.98 -25.25
N ARG A 69 -3.57 -9.35 -25.89
CA ARG A 69 -2.48 -10.09 -26.55
C ARG A 69 -1.66 -10.89 -25.54
N ALA A 70 -1.24 -10.26 -24.45
CA ALA A 70 -0.49 -10.92 -23.38
C ALA A 70 -1.28 -12.11 -22.79
N LEU A 71 -2.60 -11.97 -22.62
CA LEU A 71 -3.49 -13.02 -22.17
C LEU A 71 -3.59 -14.18 -23.18
N ALA A 72 -3.67 -13.90 -24.47
CA ALA A 72 -3.71 -14.93 -25.51
C ALA A 72 -2.39 -15.72 -25.61
N GLU A 73 -1.25 -15.02 -25.51
CA GLU A 73 0.08 -15.64 -25.55
C GLU A 73 0.39 -16.46 -24.29
N PHE A 74 -0.01 -15.95 -23.12
CA PHE A 74 0.32 -16.55 -21.84
C PHE A 74 -0.78 -17.44 -21.26
N ALA A 75 -2.00 -17.42 -21.80
CA ALA A 75 -3.18 -18.17 -21.32
C ALA A 75 -3.16 -18.48 -19.80
N PRO A 76 -3.22 -17.44 -18.94
CA PRO A 76 -3.13 -17.61 -17.49
C PRO A 76 -4.39 -18.18 -16.88
N ASP A 77 -4.24 -18.96 -15.81
CA ASP A 77 -5.34 -19.40 -14.95
C ASP A 77 -5.86 -18.22 -14.11
N VAL A 78 -4.94 -17.39 -13.62
CA VAL A 78 -5.21 -16.25 -12.75
C VAL A 78 -4.55 -14.99 -13.29
N VAL A 79 -5.32 -13.90 -13.32
CA VAL A 79 -4.78 -12.55 -13.48
C VAL A 79 -4.85 -11.84 -12.14
N HIS A 80 -3.69 -11.46 -11.60
CA HIS A 80 -3.60 -10.71 -10.36
C HIS A 80 -3.20 -9.26 -10.64
N VAL A 81 -4.14 -8.34 -10.44
CA VAL A 81 -3.97 -6.90 -10.61
C VAL A 81 -3.45 -6.29 -9.30
N HIS A 82 -2.21 -5.81 -9.30
CA HIS A 82 -1.69 -5.00 -8.20
C HIS A 82 -2.07 -3.54 -8.40
N ASN A 83 -1.84 -3.01 -9.61
CA ASN A 83 -2.19 -1.63 -9.90
C ASN A 83 -2.41 -1.42 -11.40
N PHE A 84 -3.52 -0.78 -11.73
CA PHE A 84 -3.88 -0.45 -13.11
C PHE A 84 -3.75 1.05 -13.42
N PHE A 85 -3.63 1.92 -12.42
CA PHE A 85 -3.71 3.36 -12.60
C PHE A 85 -2.32 3.99 -12.67
N PRO A 86 -2.05 5.00 -13.54
CA PRO A 86 -2.94 5.56 -14.55
C PRO A 86 -2.94 4.88 -15.94
N LEU A 87 -2.01 3.97 -16.23
CA LEU A 87 -1.71 3.58 -17.62
C LEU A 87 -2.53 2.40 -18.16
N LEU A 88 -2.77 1.37 -17.35
CA LEU A 88 -3.53 0.19 -17.76
C LEU A 88 -5.04 0.47 -17.80
N SER A 89 -5.52 1.35 -16.92
CA SER A 89 -6.95 1.68 -16.71
C SER A 89 -7.79 0.47 -16.28
N PRO A 90 -9.05 0.68 -15.86
CA PRO A 90 -9.95 -0.42 -15.50
C PRO A 90 -10.25 -1.41 -16.65
N SER A 91 -9.96 -1.07 -17.90
CA SER A 91 -10.20 -1.92 -19.08
C SER A 91 -9.52 -3.30 -19.01
N VAL A 92 -8.42 -3.42 -18.25
CA VAL A 92 -7.72 -4.70 -18.08
C VAL A 92 -8.53 -5.75 -17.35
N HIS A 93 -9.47 -5.36 -16.47
CA HIS A 93 -10.35 -6.31 -15.79
C HIS A 93 -11.34 -6.96 -16.78
N PHE A 94 -11.84 -6.17 -17.73
CA PHE A 94 -12.69 -6.67 -18.81
C PHE A 94 -11.92 -7.61 -19.74
N ALA A 95 -10.69 -7.24 -20.12
CA ALA A 95 -9.84 -8.10 -20.94
C ALA A 95 -9.55 -9.44 -20.25
N SER A 96 -9.18 -9.39 -18.97
CA SER A 96 -8.87 -10.57 -18.14
C SER A 96 -10.07 -11.50 -18.02
N ARG A 97 -11.25 -10.94 -17.72
CA ARG A 97 -12.47 -11.73 -17.60
C ARG A 97 -12.91 -12.34 -18.92
N ARG A 98 -12.74 -11.62 -20.04
CA ARG A 98 -13.07 -12.14 -21.39
C ARG A 98 -12.16 -13.31 -21.78
N ALA A 99 -10.93 -13.33 -21.30
CA ALA A 99 -10.00 -14.44 -21.50
C ALA A 99 -10.34 -15.68 -20.66
N GLY A 100 -11.39 -15.64 -19.82
CA GLY A 100 -11.78 -16.76 -18.94
C GLY A 100 -10.95 -16.87 -17.66
N ALA A 101 -9.93 -16.02 -17.47
CA ALA A 101 -9.08 -16.07 -16.28
C ALA A 101 -9.85 -15.65 -15.02
N ALA A 102 -9.46 -16.23 -13.89
CA ALA A 102 -9.88 -15.72 -12.58
C ALA A 102 -9.19 -14.39 -12.28
N VAL A 103 -9.96 -13.38 -11.85
CA VAL A 103 -9.44 -12.04 -11.62
C VAL A 103 -9.32 -11.73 -10.14
N VAL A 104 -8.10 -11.50 -9.68
CA VAL A 104 -7.78 -11.08 -8.32
C VAL A 104 -7.22 -9.66 -8.33
N GLN A 105 -7.57 -8.84 -7.34
CA GLN A 105 -7.01 -7.49 -7.19
C GLN A 105 -6.54 -7.20 -5.76
N THR A 106 -5.27 -6.82 -5.59
CA THR A 106 -4.77 -6.32 -4.30
C THR A 106 -5.07 -4.83 -4.13
N LEU A 107 -5.55 -4.46 -2.93
CA LEU A 107 -5.93 -3.10 -2.55
C LEU A 107 -4.77 -2.38 -1.84
N HIS A 108 -3.71 -2.03 -2.58
CA HIS A 108 -2.53 -1.33 -2.03
C HIS A 108 -2.82 0.08 -1.51
N ASN A 109 -3.89 0.69 -2.00
CA ASN A 109 -4.31 2.05 -1.69
C ASN A 109 -5.84 2.19 -1.81
N PHE A 110 -6.37 3.35 -1.43
CA PHE A 110 -7.81 3.60 -1.43
C PHE A 110 -8.34 4.18 -2.75
N ARG A 111 -7.65 4.01 -3.88
CA ARG A 111 -8.00 4.65 -5.17
C ARG A 111 -9.42 4.34 -5.62
N LEU A 112 -9.92 3.13 -5.37
CA LEU A 112 -11.29 2.74 -5.72
C LEU A 112 -12.35 3.47 -4.88
N LEU A 113 -11.95 4.04 -3.74
CA LEU A 113 -12.83 4.79 -2.83
C LEU A 113 -12.67 6.30 -3.00
N CYS A 114 -11.44 6.78 -3.18
CA CYS A 114 -11.09 8.20 -3.22
C CYS A 114 -10.16 8.53 -4.40
N PRO A 115 -10.43 9.60 -5.18
CA PRO A 115 -9.56 10.01 -6.28
C PRO A 115 -8.09 10.29 -5.94
N ASN A 116 -7.75 10.68 -4.71
CA ASN A 116 -6.34 10.82 -4.33
C ASN A 116 -5.69 9.49 -3.91
N GLY A 117 -6.50 8.49 -3.56
CA GLY A 117 -6.07 7.15 -3.13
C GLY A 117 -5.51 7.07 -1.72
N LEU A 118 -5.52 8.16 -0.95
CA LEU A 118 -4.89 8.25 0.37
C LEU A 118 -5.91 8.32 1.52
N LEU A 119 -7.16 8.72 1.26
CA LEU A 119 -8.12 9.10 2.33
C LEU A 119 -7.52 10.12 3.31
N PHE A 120 -6.82 11.10 2.78
CA PHE A 120 -6.14 12.16 3.52
C PHE A 120 -6.31 13.49 2.80
N ARG A 121 -6.58 14.56 3.54
CA ARG A 121 -6.74 15.93 3.03
C ARG A 121 -6.45 16.90 4.19
N ASP A 122 -5.81 18.03 3.90
CA ASP A 122 -5.59 19.13 4.87
C ASP A 122 -5.11 18.64 6.24
N GLY A 123 -4.04 17.84 6.25
CA GLY A 123 -3.43 17.35 7.49
C GLY A 123 -4.19 16.26 8.27
N HIS A 124 -5.34 15.77 7.79
CA HIS A 124 -6.14 14.79 8.53
C HIS A 124 -6.73 13.67 7.65
N PRO A 125 -7.05 12.51 8.24
CA PRO A 125 -7.80 11.47 7.53
C PRO A 125 -9.15 12.00 7.05
N CYS A 126 -9.44 11.82 5.76
CA CYS A 126 -10.62 12.34 5.08
C CYS A 126 -11.43 11.19 4.48
N GLN A 127 -12.74 11.19 4.78
CA GLN A 127 -13.67 10.14 4.34
C GLN A 127 -14.87 10.70 3.56
N ASP A 128 -14.83 11.97 3.14
CA ASP A 128 -15.96 12.67 2.51
C ASP A 128 -16.48 11.98 1.23
N CYS A 129 -15.61 11.25 0.52
CA CYS A 129 -15.94 10.52 -0.70
C CYS A 129 -16.35 9.06 -0.46
N LEU A 130 -16.20 8.55 0.77
CA LEU A 130 -16.46 7.15 1.10
C LEU A 130 -17.95 6.82 0.89
N GLY A 131 -18.24 5.70 0.22
CA GLY A 131 -19.60 5.25 -0.07
C GLY A 131 -20.39 6.09 -1.09
N ARG A 132 -19.85 7.21 -1.59
CA ARG A 132 -20.53 8.03 -2.61
C ARG A 132 -20.34 7.43 -3.99
N SER A 133 -21.41 7.33 -4.78
CA SER A 133 -21.33 6.93 -6.19
C SER A 133 -20.45 7.91 -7.00
N VAL A 134 -20.66 9.21 -6.78
CA VAL A 134 -19.86 10.29 -7.38
C VAL A 134 -18.99 10.95 -6.29
N PRO A 135 -17.64 10.92 -6.40
CA PRO A 135 -16.75 11.50 -5.39
C PRO A 135 -16.58 13.02 -5.59
N TRP A 136 -17.67 13.77 -5.76
CA TRP A 136 -17.64 15.21 -6.04
C TRP A 136 -16.89 16.08 -5.01
N PRO A 137 -16.84 15.76 -3.69
CA PRO A 137 -16.07 16.58 -2.76
C PRO A 137 -14.60 16.66 -3.15
N SER A 138 -14.03 15.56 -3.65
CA SER A 138 -12.64 15.55 -4.09
C SER A 138 -12.37 16.51 -5.25
N VAL A 139 -13.34 16.70 -6.16
CA VAL A 139 -13.22 17.62 -7.30
C VAL A 139 -13.18 19.06 -6.83
N LEU A 140 -14.07 19.41 -5.87
CA LEU A 140 -14.06 20.74 -5.25
C LEU A 140 -12.74 21.07 -4.55
N HIS A 141 -12.09 20.05 -3.97
CA HIS A 141 -10.82 20.22 -3.27
C HIS A 141 -9.58 19.94 -4.13
N GLY A 142 -9.75 19.59 -5.42
CA GLY A 142 -8.62 19.29 -6.31
C GLY A 142 -7.72 18.16 -5.80
N CYS A 143 -8.26 17.17 -5.08
CA CYS A 143 -7.48 16.24 -4.25
C CYS A 143 -6.45 15.40 -5.02
N TYR A 144 -6.59 15.20 -6.33
CA TYR A 144 -5.61 14.49 -7.15
C TYR A 144 -4.60 15.47 -7.75
N ARG A 145 -3.37 15.44 -7.21
CA ARG A 145 -2.24 16.28 -7.66
C ARG A 145 -2.57 17.78 -7.67
N GLU A 146 -3.34 18.23 -6.68
CA GLU A 146 -3.72 19.64 -6.52
C GLU A 146 -4.39 20.23 -7.78
N SER A 147 -5.14 19.40 -8.51
CA SER A 147 -5.73 19.76 -9.79
C SER A 147 -7.21 19.40 -9.83
N HIS A 148 -8.09 20.40 -9.93
CA HIS A 148 -9.53 20.18 -10.09
C HIS A 148 -9.84 19.37 -11.35
N MET A 149 -9.23 19.71 -12.50
CA MET A 149 -9.41 18.98 -13.75
C MET A 149 -8.90 17.54 -13.66
N GLY A 150 -7.70 17.33 -13.11
CA GLY A 150 -7.15 16.00 -12.90
C GLY A 150 -8.03 15.16 -11.97
N THR A 151 -8.59 15.80 -10.93
CA THR A 151 -9.49 15.14 -9.99
C THR A 151 -10.84 14.80 -10.61
N ALA A 152 -11.39 15.69 -11.44
CA ALA A 152 -12.61 15.42 -12.19
C ALA A 152 -12.44 14.20 -13.12
N ALA A 153 -11.29 14.07 -13.80
CA ALA A 153 -11.01 12.91 -14.65
C ALA A 153 -10.97 11.59 -13.86
N VAL A 154 -10.27 11.57 -12.72
CA VAL A 154 -10.23 10.37 -11.85
C VAL A 154 -11.59 10.09 -11.21
N GLY A 155 -12.31 11.14 -10.80
CA GLY A 155 -13.67 11.03 -10.26
C GLY A 155 -14.68 10.49 -11.27
N ALA A 156 -14.57 10.91 -12.54
CA ALA A 156 -15.35 10.37 -13.64
C ALA A 156 -15.05 8.89 -13.88
N MET A 157 -13.77 8.50 -13.89
CA MET A 157 -13.37 7.08 -13.98
C MET A 157 -14.03 6.24 -12.88
N LEU A 158 -13.95 6.68 -11.61
CA LEU A 158 -14.58 5.94 -10.51
C LEU A 158 -16.10 5.88 -10.65
N THR A 159 -16.74 6.99 -11.04
CA THR A 159 -18.19 7.08 -11.22
C THR A 159 -18.67 6.12 -12.31
N VAL A 160 -18.04 6.17 -13.49
CA VAL A 160 -18.35 5.29 -14.62
C VAL A 160 -18.18 3.83 -14.22
N HIS A 161 -17.04 3.45 -13.65
CA HIS A 161 -16.78 2.05 -13.34
C HIS A 161 -17.61 1.50 -12.18
N ARG A 162 -18.10 2.35 -11.27
CA ARG A 162 -19.13 1.99 -10.29
C ARG A 162 -20.48 1.73 -10.97
N ALA A 163 -20.92 2.62 -11.85
CA ALA A 163 -22.18 2.49 -12.59
C ALA A 163 -22.19 1.22 -13.47
N LEU A 164 -21.06 0.90 -14.10
CA LEU A 164 -20.89 -0.32 -14.90
C LEU A 164 -20.76 -1.60 -14.06
N GLY A 165 -20.69 -1.49 -12.74
CA GLY A 165 -20.43 -2.61 -11.84
C GLY A 165 -19.08 -3.26 -12.10
N THR A 166 -18.07 -2.52 -12.57
CA THR A 166 -16.75 -3.09 -12.90
C THR A 166 -16.15 -3.79 -11.69
N TRP A 167 -16.25 -3.17 -10.51
CA TRP A 167 -15.69 -3.71 -9.27
C TRP A 167 -16.50 -4.88 -8.71
N SER A 168 -17.83 -4.88 -8.87
CA SER A 168 -18.69 -5.96 -8.40
C SER A 168 -18.84 -7.11 -9.39
N ARG A 169 -18.46 -6.93 -10.66
CA ARG A 169 -18.64 -7.94 -11.70
C ARG A 169 -17.30 -8.45 -12.24
N MET A 170 -16.31 -7.59 -12.46
CA MET A 170 -15.09 -7.95 -13.18
C MET A 170 -13.96 -8.49 -12.29
N VAL A 171 -14.11 -8.43 -10.98
CA VAL A 171 -13.14 -8.96 -10.00
C VAL A 171 -13.81 -10.06 -9.19
N ASP A 172 -13.15 -11.22 -9.14
CA ASP A 172 -13.62 -12.40 -8.44
C ASP A 172 -13.26 -12.32 -6.95
N VAL A 173 -12.02 -11.93 -6.63
CA VAL A 173 -11.55 -11.75 -5.24
C VAL A 173 -10.68 -10.51 -5.09
N TYR A 174 -10.91 -9.76 -4.02
CA TYR A 174 -10.08 -8.66 -3.58
C TYR A 174 -9.19 -9.09 -2.41
N ILE A 175 -7.93 -8.69 -2.47
CA ILE A 175 -6.98 -8.86 -1.38
C ILE A 175 -6.85 -7.54 -0.64
N ALA A 176 -7.29 -7.51 0.62
CA ALA A 176 -7.04 -6.42 1.54
C ALA A 176 -5.78 -6.74 2.37
N PRO A 177 -4.83 -5.81 2.50
CA PRO A 177 -3.63 -6.06 3.29
C PRO A 177 -3.88 -6.08 4.81
N SER A 178 -4.99 -5.53 5.28
CA SER A 178 -5.36 -5.50 6.70
C SER A 178 -6.90 -5.56 6.86
N ASP A 179 -7.37 -5.86 8.07
CA ASP A 179 -8.80 -5.87 8.38
C ASP A 179 -9.39 -4.47 8.25
N PHE A 180 -8.68 -3.43 8.68
CA PHE A 180 -9.07 -2.04 8.54
C PHE A 180 -9.33 -1.68 7.08
N VAL A 181 -8.43 -2.09 6.17
CA VAL A 181 -8.65 -1.87 4.73
C VAL A 181 -9.89 -2.63 4.26
N ARG A 182 -10.04 -3.91 4.65
CA ARG A 182 -11.25 -4.69 4.32
C ARG A 182 -12.51 -3.98 4.79
N GLU A 183 -12.57 -3.51 6.03
CA GLU A 183 -13.72 -2.80 6.60
C GLU A 183 -14.03 -1.50 5.87
N LYS A 184 -13.02 -0.72 5.47
CA LYS A 184 -13.25 0.49 4.65
C LYS A 184 -13.89 0.18 3.31
N PHE A 185 -13.48 -0.91 2.67
CA PHE A 185 -14.07 -1.32 1.39
C PHE A 185 -15.47 -1.92 1.58
N VAL A 186 -15.71 -2.72 2.62
CA VAL A 186 -17.06 -3.18 2.98
C VAL A 186 -18.00 -2.01 3.24
N GLY A 187 -17.57 -1.04 4.07
CA GLY A 187 -18.34 0.17 4.36
C GLY A 187 -18.60 1.05 3.13
N ALA A 188 -17.82 0.87 2.06
CA ALA A 188 -18.02 1.53 0.78
C ALA A 188 -18.89 0.73 -0.22
N GLY A 189 -19.45 -0.40 0.21
CA GLY A 189 -20.38 -1.23 -0.58
C GLY A 189 -19.72 -2.38 -1.35
N PHE A 190 -18.48 -2.74 -1.05
CA PHE A 190 -17.88 -3.97 -1.61
C PHE A 190 -18.41 -5.20 -0.87
N ALA A 191 -18.66 -6.27 -1.62
CA ALA A 191 -19.17 -7.53 -1.10
C ALA A 191 -18.18 -8.17 -0.10
N PRO A 192 -18.54 -8.33 1.19
CA PRO A 192 -17.64 -8.86 2.21
C PRO A 192 -17.06 -10.23 1.88
N GLU A 193 -17.83 -11.09 1.22
CA GLU A 193 -17.42 -12.42 0.80
C GLU A 193 -16.34 -12.39 -0.27
N ARG A 194 -16.17 -11.29 -1.03
CA ARG A 194 -15.10 -11.16 -2.02
C ARG A 194 -13.84 -10.51 -1.48
N LEU A 195 -13.85 -10.01 -0.24
CA LEU A 195 -12.71 -9.37 0.39
C LEU A 195 -12.02 -10.33 1.34
N VAL A 196 -10.81 -10.75 0.99
CA VAL A 196 -9.98 -11.63 1.82
C VAL A 196 -8.80 -10.83 2.36
N VAL A 197 -8.54 -10.96 3.67
CA VAL A 197 -7.38 -10.34 4.30
C VAL A 197 -6.15 -11.21 4.08
N LYS A 198 -5.11 -10.61 3.52
CA LYS A 198 -3.78 -11.21 3.40
C LYS A 198 -2.75 -10.11 3.68
N PRO A 199 -2.11 -10.15 4.86
CA PRO A 199 -1.00 -9.26 5.19
C PRO A 199 0.10 -9.26 4.12
N HIS A 200 0.85 -8.17 4.02
CA HIS A 200 2.12 -8.23 3.30
C HIS A 200 3.14 -9.03 4.11
N PHE A 201 4.21 -9.45 3.44
CA PHE A 201 5.25 -10.31 3.99
C PHE A 201 6.62 -9.80 3.58
N LEU A 202 7.67 -10.29 4.26
CA LEU A 202 9.04 -10.15 3.80
C LEU A 202 9.56 -11.50 3.33
N ALA A 203 10.18 -11.47 2.15
CA ALA A 203 10.84 -12.64 1.59
C ALA A 203 12.27 -12.75 2.14
N GLY A 204 12.73 -13.99 2.31
CA GLY A 204 14.10 -14.31 2.71
C GLY A 204 14.33 -14.34 4.22
N ASP A 205 15.52 -14.78 4.60
CA ASP A 205 15.92 -14.86 5.99
C ASP A 205 16.21 -13.46 6.53
N SER A 206 15.52 -13.11 7.60
CA SER A 206 15.78 -11.89 8.36
C SER A 206 16.50 -12.25 9.65
N VAL A 207 17.58 -11.51 9.93
CA VAL A 207 18.38 -11.67 11.15
C VAL A 207 17.95 -10.59 12.15
N PRO A 208 17.55 -10.96 13.38
CA PRO A 208 17.22 -9.99 14.42
C PRO A 208 18.46 -9.16 14.78
N GLY A 209 18.24 -7.88 15.10
CA GLY A 209 19.29 -6.98 15.56
C GLY A 209 19.40 -6.93 17.08
N ASP A 210 20.53 -6.42 17.58
CA ASP A 210 20.79 -6.29 19.02
C ASP A 210 20.15 -5.03 19.66
N GLY A 211 19.77 -4.04 18.85
CA GLY A 211 19.16 -2.79 19.31
C GLY A 211 20.08 -1.89 20.13
N ARG A 212 21.39 -2.05 20.01
CA ARG A 212 22.38 -1.38 20.89
C ARG A 212 22.88 -0.04 20.34
N GLY A 213 22.33 0.44 19.23
CA GLY A 213 22.72 1.69 18.60
C GLY A 213 22.35 2.94 19.40
N GLY A 214 21.39 2.85 20.33
CA GLY A 214 21.05 3.95 21.23
C GLY A 214 20.32 5.12 20.54
N TYR A 215 19.64 4.88 19.43
CA TYR A 215 18.88 5.88 18.69
C TYR A 215 17.49 5.38 18.30
N ALA A 216 16.56 6.31 18.13
CA ALA A 216 15.31 6.05 17.44
C ALA A 216 15.48 6.23 15.93
N LEU A 217 14.66 5.55 15.15
CA LEU A 217 14.73 5.54 13.70
C LEU A 217 13.39 5.93 13.09
N PHE A 218 13.42 6.82 12.10
CA PHE A 218 12.34 7.03 11.15
C PHE A 218 12.80 6.55 9.77
N VAL A 219 11.95 5.76 9.09
CA VAL A 219 12.18 5.35 7.71
C VAL A 219 10.91 5.59 6.91
N GLY A 220 10.97 6.47 5.91
CA GLY A 220 9.82 6.75 5.09
C GLY A 220 9.97 7.98 4.21
N ARG A 221 8.92 8.28 3.44
CA ARG A 221 8.88 9.49 2.62
C ARG A 221 8.79 10.72 3.53
N ILE A 222 9.54 11.77 3.20
CA ILE A 222 9.49 13.05 3.92
C ILE A 222 8.34 13.89 3.34
N SER A 223 7.14 13.62 3.83
CA SER A 223 5.89 14.19 3.34
C SER A 223 4.87 14.37 4.47
N GLU A 224 3.83 15.17 4.19
CA GLU A 224 2.83 15.56 5.20
C GLU A 224 2.08 14.34 5.75
N GLU A 225 1.68 13.41 4.88
CA GLU A 225 0.90 12.23 5.27
C GLU A 225 1.70 11.30 6.20
N LYS A 226 3.04 11.33 6.09
CA LYS A 226 3.95 10.56 6.93
C LYS A 226 4.26 11.24 8.27
N GLY A 227 3.72 12.43 8.52
CA GLY A 227 3.72 13.08 9.83
C GLY A 227 5.09 13.56 10.31
N ILE A 228 5.95 14.00 9.38
CA ILE A 228 7.29 14.48 9.73
C ILE A 228 7.27 15.64 10.74
N GLU A 229 6.28 16.52 10.68
CA GLU A 229 6.13 17.62 11.63
C GLU A 229 5.85 17.13 13.05
N THR A 230 4.96 16.13 13.20
CA THR A 230 4.67 15.49 14.48
C THR A 230 5.92 14.83 15.07
N LEU A 231 6.73 14.17 14.22
CA LEU A 231 8.01 13.60 14.63
C LEU A 231 8.96 14.67 15.18
N LEU A 232 9.19 15.74 14.43
CA LEU A 232 10.14 16.78 14.84
C LEU A 232 9.65 17.52 16.08
N GLY A 233 8.35 17.82 16.18
CA GLY A 233 7.76 18.42 17.38
C GLY A 233 7.90 17.52 18.62
N ALA A 234 7.85 16.20 18.47
CA ALA A 234 8.10 15.27 19.56
C ALA A 234 9.58 15.30 19.98
N TRP A 235 10.50 15.36 19.01
CA TRP A 235 11.95 15.42 19.29
C TRP A 235 12.40 16.73 19.94
N GLU A 236 11.76 17.86 19.64
CA GLU A 236 11.94 19.11 20.38
C GLU A 236 11.62 18.94 21.88
N ARG A 237 10.55 18.20 22.20
CA ARG A 237 10.06 17.96 23.58
C ARG A 237 10.86 16.92 24.35
N LEU A 238 11.57 16.05 23.63
CA LEU A 238 12.43 15.03 24.24
C LEU A 238 13.75 15.61 24.76
N HIS A 239 14.12 16.83 24.36
CA HIS A 239 15.31 17.54 24.84
C HIS A 239 16.60 16.68 24.84
N GLY A 240 16.83 15.95 23.75
CA GLY A 240 18.03 15.10 23.58
C GLY A 240 18.02 13.78 24.34
N LEU A 241 16.87 13.35 24.90
CA LEU A 241 16.74 12.08 25.63
C LEU A 241 17.19 10.86 24.80
N ILE A 242 16.91 10.89 23.49
CA ILE A 242 17.35 9.86 22.54
C ILE A 242 17.59 10.49 21.15
N PRO A 243 18.75 10.26 20.50
CA PRO A 243 18.98 10.70 19.14
C PRO A 243 17.99 10.10 18.14
N LEU A 244 17.68 10.84 17.08
CA LEU A 244 16.85 10.38 15.96
C LEU A 244 17.68 10.26 14.69
N LYS A 245 17.57 9.13 14.00
CA LYS A 245 18.02 9.00 12.61
C LYS A 245 16.83 9.05 11.67
N VAL A 246 16.89 9.93 10.68
CA VAL A 246 15.84 10.13 9.67
C VAL A 246 16.33 9.63 8.32
N VAL A 247 15.75 8.53 7.85
CA VAL A 247 16.03 7.93 6.54
C VAL A 247 14.86 8.16 5.60
N GLY A 248 15.14 8.75 4.45
CA GLY A 248 14.10 9.05 3.47
C GLY A 248 14.41 10.26 2.60
N ASP A 249 13.57 10.43 1.59
CA ASP A 249 13.50 11.63 0.75
C ASP A 249 12.02 11.98 0.56
N GLY A 250 11.73 13.20 0.11
CA GLY A 250 10.37 13.62 -0.15
C GLY A 250 10.21 15.13 -0.35
N PRO A 251 9.00 15.55 -0.74
CA PRO A 251 8.69 16.93 -1.07
C PRO A 251 9.01 17.92 0.07
N LEU A 252 8.86 17.51 1.34
CA LEU A 252 9.10 18.37 2.48
C LEU A 252 10.58 18.45 2.89
N LEU A 253 11.47 17.61 2.34
CA LEU A 253 12.87 17.57 2.77
C LEU A 253 13.57 18.93 2.66
N ARG A 254 13.28 19.69 1.59
CA ARG A 254 13.86 21.04 1.40
C ARG A 254 13.36 22.04 2.44
N ALA A 255 12.05 22.03 2.71
CA ALA A 255 11.43 22.92 3.70
C ALA A 255 11.94 22.61 5.12
N MET A 256 12.21 21.33 5.41
CA MET A 256 12.66 20.87 6.72
C MET A 256 14.16 21.09 6.97
N ARG A 257 14.95 21.63 6.02
CA ARG A 257 16.40 21.85 6.19
C ARG A 257 16.74 22.78 7.34
N ALA A 258 15.92 23.80 7.60
CA ALA A 258 16.14 24.73 8.72
C ALA A 258 15.92 24.00 10.06
N THR A 259 14.81 23.28 10.19
CA THR A 259 14.49 22.46 11.37
C THR A 259 15.54 21.37 11.60
N ALA A 260 16.03 20.74 10.52
CA ALA A 260 17.11 19.76 10.55
C ALA A 260 18.41 20.31 11.14
N ARG A 261 18.70 21.60 10.96
CA ARG A 261 19.89 22.25 11.54
C ARG A 261 19.69 22.68 12.98
N ALA A 262 18.45 22.99 13.37
CA ALA A 262 18.12 23.44 14.72
C ALA A 262 18.10 22.28 15.72
N LEU A 263 17.62 21.11 15.30
CA LEU A 263 17.57 19.89 16.10
C LEU A 263 18.87 19.10 15.99
N ARG A 264 19.84 19.40 16.86
CA ARG A 264 21.17 18.74 16.88
C ARG A 264 21.10 17.23 17.14
N ASP A 265 20.04 16.75 17.76
CA ASP A 265 19.84 15.32 18.06
C ASP A 265 19.20 14.55 16.90
N CYS A 266 18.94 15.20 15.76
CA CYS A 266 18.36 14.60 14.56
C CYS A 266 19.38 14.49 13.43
N GLU A 267 19.79 13.26 13.11
CA GLU A 267 20.69 12.94 11.99
C GLU A 267 19.88 12.60 10.72
N TRP A 268 20.00 13.43 9.68
CA TRP A 268 19.31 13.24 8.41
C TRP A 268 20.20 12.48 7.42
N LEU A 269 19.86 11.23 7.15
CA LEU A 269 20.66 10.33 6.32
C LEU A 269 20.29 10.40 4.83
N GLY A 270 19.14 11.01 4.49
CA GLY A 270 18.61 10.99 3.14
C GLY A 270 18.15 9.60 2.70
N HIS A 271 18.01 9.37 1.40
CA HIS A 271 17.69 8.05 0.87
C HIS A 271 18.85 7.07 1.10
N ARG A 272 18.53 5.83 1.52
CA ARG A 272 19.49 4.77 1.80
C ARG A 272 19.06 3.46 1.12
N PRO A 273 20.00 2.63 0.61
CA PRO A 273 19.68 1.31 0.09
C PRO A 273 19.04 0.41 1.15
N GLY A 274 18.22 -0.56 0.73
CA GLY A 274 17.48 -1.44 1.65
C GLY A 274 18.34 -2.22 2.64
N GLU A 275 19.57 -2.61 2.25
CA GLU A 275 20.50 -3.27 3.18
C GLU A 275 21.01 -2.34 4.28
N GLU A 276 21.24 -1.06 3.96
CA GLU A 276 21.65 -0.07 4.94
C GLU A 276 20.50 0.28 5.88
N VAL A 277 19.28 0.40 5.35
CA VAL A 277 18.05 0.54 6.15
C VAL A 277 17.91 -0.63 7.13
N ARG A 278 18.13 -1.88 6.66
CA ARG A 278 18.07 -3.07 7.52
C ARG A 278 19.09 -3.02 8.64
N ARG A 279 20.35 -2.63 8.36
CA ARG A 279 21.38 -2.46 9.39
C ARG A 279 21.00 -1.38 10.42
N LEU A 280 20.43 -0.27 9.96
CA LEU A 280 19.92 0.78 10.84
C LEU A 280 18.79 0.26 11.73
N MET A 281 17.84 -0.49 11.18
CA MET A 281 16.75 -1.11 11.96
C MET A 281 17.29 -2.12 12.98
N GLN A 282 18.30 -2.91 12.63
CA GLN A 282 18.91 -3.88 13.55
C GLN A 282 19.56 -3.20 14.76
N ALA A 283 20.20 -2.04 14.56
CA ALA A 283 20.86 -1.31 15.62
C ALA A 283 19.92 -0.34 16.38
N ALA A 284 18.83 0.13 15.78
CA ALA A 284 17.92 1.08 16.42
C ALA A 284 17.27 0.52 17.70
N SER A 285 16.97 1.41 18.64
CA SER A 285 16.24 1.09 19.86
C SER A 285 14.73 1.06 19.63
N ILE A 286 14.22 2.01 18.82
CA ILE A 286 12.79 2.22 18.57
C ILE A 286 12.61 2.66 17.11
N LEU A 287 11.64 2.08 16.39
CA LEU A 287 11.13 2.67 15.13
C LEU A 287 9.97 3.62 15.46
N VAL A 288 9.96 4.81 14.88
CA VAL A 288 8.80 5.71 14.94
C VAL A 288 8.13 5.79 13.58
N VAL A 289 6.82 5.52 13.56
CA VAL A 289 5.95 5.64 12.39
C VAL A 289 4.89 6.71 12.71
N PRO A 290 5.14 7.99 12.41
CA PRO A 290 4.31 9.10 12.87
C PRO A 290 3.15 9.43 11.91
N SER A 291 2.75 8.46 11.08
CA SER A 291 1.83 8.64 9.94
C SER A 291 0.49 9.29 10.35
N ARG A 292 0.11 10.40 9.69
CA ARG A 292 -1.15 11.12 9.94
C ARG A 292 -2.32 10.59 9.12
N TRP A 293 -2.04 9.93 8.01
CA TRP A 293 -3.02 9.23 7.19
C TRP A 293 -3.26 7.80 7.67
N TYR A 294 -4.30 7.17 7.10
CA TYR A 294 -4.51 5.74 7.27
C TYR A 294 -3.51 4.96 6.40
N GLU A 295 -2.49 4.37 7.04
CA GLU A 295 -1.67 3.35 6.38
C GLU A 295 -2.56 2.17 5.96
N THR A 296 -2.31 1.62 4.77
CA THR A 296 -2.97 0.39 4.32
C THR A 296 -2.36 -0.85 4.96
N PHE A 297 -1.08 -0.80 5.29
CA PHE A 297 -0.39 -1.85 6.02
C PHE A 297 0.79 -1.26 6.80
N GLY A 298 1.76 -0.66 6.11
CA GLY A 298 2.98 -0.14 6.73
C GLY A 298 4.11 -1.16 6.72
N MET A 299 4.66 -1.45 5.53
CA MET A 299 5.78 -2.39 5.34
C MET A 299 6.95 -2.17 6.32
N VAL A 300 7.26 -0.91 6.62
CA VAL A 300 8.33 -0.53 7.55
C VAL A 300 8.14 -1.12 8.97
N ILE A 301 6.89 -1.37 9.38
CA ILE A 301 6.56 -1.96 10.68
C ILE A 301 6.98 -3.44 10.70
N ILE A 302 6.65 -4.20 9.64
CA ILE A 302 7.05 -5.61 9.58
C ILE A 302 8.56 -5.78 9.32
N GLU A 303 9.20 -4.82 8.66
CA GLU A 303 10.67 -4.75 8.53
C GLU A 303 11.33 -4.51 9.90
N ALA A 304 10.76 -3.64 10.72
CA ALA A 304 11.19 -3.46 12.10
C ALA A 304 10.96 -4.73 12.94
N PHE A 305 9.79 -5.35 12.85
CA PHE A 305 9.52 -6.60 13.56
C PHE A 305 10.48 -7.72 13.16
N ALA A 306 10.81 -7.84 11.88
CA ALA A 306 11.84 -8.76 11.40
C ALA A 306 13.21 -8.51 12.06
N ALA A 307 13.57 -7.25 12.32
CA ALA A 307 14.78 -6.89 13.05
C ALA A 307 14.64 -7.00 14.59
N GLY A 308 13.47 -7.38 15.11
CA GLY A 308 13.17 -7.34 16.55
C GLY A 308 13.10 -5.91 17.10
N LEU A 309 12.76 -4.93 16.26
CA LEU A 309 12.69 -3.51 16.60
C LEU A 309 11.27 -3.12 17.03
N PRO A 310 11.03 -2.68 18.28
CA PRO A 310 9.74 -2.19 18.74
C PRO A 310 9.33 -0.92 18.03
N VAL A 311 8.02 -0.74 17.86
CA VAL A 311 7.45 0.34 17.03
C VAL A 311 6.58 1.28 17.85
N VAL A 312 6.77 2.59 17.69
CA VAL A 312 5.83 3.60 18.16
C VAL A 312 5.04 4.12 16.96
N ALA A 313 3.73 3.86 16.97
CA ALA A 313 2.84 4.16 15.85
C ALA A 313 1.51 4.76 16.34
N PRO A 314 0.75 5.47 15.49
CA PRO A 314 -0.53 6.03 15.89
C PRO A 314 -1.59 4.94 16.10
N ARG A 315 -2.55 5.20 17.00
CA ARG A 315 -3.70 4.32 17.29
C ARG A 315 -4.82 4.42 16.25
N HIS A 316 -4.49 4.31 14.96
CA HIS A 316 -5.50 4.34 13.88
C HIS A 316 -5.07 3.57 12.63
N GLY A 317 -6.02 3.26 11.76
CA GLY A 317 -5.73 2.55 10.50
C GLY A 317 -5.08 1.17 10.72
N ALA A 318 -4.35 0.69 9.73
CA ALA A 318 -3.65 -0.60 9.82
C ALA A 318 -2.54 -0.60 10.89
N THR A 319 -2.01 0.56 11.31
CA THR A 319 -0.95 0.59 12.33
C THR A 319 -1.47 0.15 13.70
N ALA A 320 -2.75 0.41 14.00
CA ALA A 320 -3.40 -0.07 15.22
C ALA A 320 -3.60 -1.60 15.25
N GLU A 321 -3.62 -2.24 14.08
CA GLU A 321 -3.73 -3.70 13.94
C GLU A 321 -2.38 -4.39 14.01
N LEU A 322 -1.35 -3.77 13.43
CA LEU A 322 -0.01 -4.33 13.40
C LEU A 322 0.73 -4.18 14.74
N VAL A 323 0.56 -3.06 15.43
CA VAL A 323 1.24 -2.78 16.70
C VAL A 323 0.31 -3.10 17.86
N GLU A 324 0.76 -4.02 18.73
CA GLU A 324 0.05 -4.31 19.96
C GLU A 324 0.72 -3.54 21.10
N SER A 325 0.04 -2.48 21.56
CA SER A 325 0.55 -1.58 22.58
C SER A 325 0.87 -2.33 23.88
N GLY A 326 2.11 -2.22 24.35
CA GLY A 326 2.62 -2.93 25.53
C GLY A 326 3.29 -4.27 25.21
N ARG A 327 3.09 -4.84 24.01
CA ARG A 327 3.70 -6.12 23.59
C ARG A 327 4.74 -5.96 22.49
N THR A 328 4.41 -5.35 21.36
CA THR A 328 5.34 -5.17 20.21
C THR A 328 5.77 -3.72 19.99
N GLY A 329 5.19 -2.81 20.78
CA GLY A 329 5.40 -1.38 20.63
C GLY A 329 4.47 -0.56 21.52
N LEU A 330 4.31 0.72 21.20
CA LEU A 330 3.36 1.61 21.85
C LEU A 330 2.53 2.39 20.84
N HIS A 331 1.33 2.75 21.25
CA HIS A 331 0.48 3.66 20.51
C HIS A 331 0.59 5.09 21.02
N PHE A 332 0.41 6.05 20.10
CA PHE A 332 0.18 7.46 20.39
C PHE A 332 -1.00 8.00 19.54
N THR A 333 -1.43 9.22 19.80
CA THR A 333 -2.51 9.90 19.08
C THR A 333 -1.98 10.55 17.80
N ALA A 334 -2.55 10.21 16.63
CA ALA A 334 -2.07 10.73 15.35
C ALA A 334 -2.06 12.27 15.32
N GLY A 335 -0.92 12.85 14.92
CA GLY A 335 -0.73 14.31 14.90
C GLY A 335 -0.29 14.92 16.23
N ASP A 336 -0.36 14.19 17.35
CA ASP A 336 0.01 14.71 18.67
C ASP A 336 1.49 14.44 19.00
N ALA A 337 2.29 15.51 18.89
CA ALA A 337 3.72 15.48 19.22
C ALA A 337 4.01 15.25 20.71
N SER A 338 3.11 15.68 21.59
CA SER A 338 3.28 15.51 23.04
C SER A 338 3.05 14.06 23.44
N ASP A 339 2.01 13.43 22.92
CA ASP A 339 1.70 12.01 23.16
C ASP A 339 2.79 11.10 22.56
N LEU A 340 3.28 11.43 21.36
CA LEU A 340 4.43 10.74 20.77
C LEU A 340 5.69 10.84 21.65
N ALA A 341 6.02 12.03 22.14
CA ALA A 341 7.15 12.24 23.04
C ALA A 341 6.99 11.46 24.35
N ALA A 342 5.77 11.41 24.91
CA ALA A 342 5.48 10.65 26.12
C ALA A 342 5.69 9.14 25.91
N ALA A 343 5.23 8.58 24.79
CA ALA A 343 5.44 7.17 24.45
C ALA A 343 6.93 6.82 24.29
N VAL A 344 7.69 7.65 23.57
CA VAL A 344 9.15 7.46 23.40
C VAL A 344 9.86 7.56 24.75
N LYS A 345 9.56 8.58 25.56
CA LYS A 345 10.13 8.77 26.90
C LYS A 345 9.87 7.56 27.79
N TRP A 346 8.65 7.03 27.77
CA TRP A 346 8.31 5.84 28.54
C TRP A 346 9.18 4.64 28.15
N LEU A 347 9.36 4.37 26.85
CA LEU A 347 10.19 3.25 26.39
C LEU A 347 11.65 3.39 26.82
N VAL A 348 12.21 4.59 26.70
CA VAL A 348 13.60 4.88 27.11
C VAL A 348 13.77 4.70 28.63
N SER A 349 12.77 5.08 29.43
CA SER A 349 12.80 4.89 30.89
C SER A 349 12.50 3.46 31.36
N HIS A 350 12.09 2.55 30.49
CA HIS A 350 11.74 1.16 30.83
C HIS A 350 12.51 0.14 29.97
N PRO A 351 13.86 0.06 30.09
CA PRO A 351 14.69 -0.77 29.22
C PRO A 351 14.34 -2.27 29.29
N GLY A 352 13.85 -2.77 30.45
CA GLY A 352 13.38 -4.15 30.58
C GLY A 352 12.14 -4.44 29.72
N HIS A 353 11.18 -3.50 29.65
CA HIS A 353 10.02 -3.62 28.77
C HIS A 353 10.44 -3.52 27.31
N LEU A 354 11.34 -2.58 26.98
CA LEU A 354 11.86 -2.43 25.64
C LEU A 354 12.54 -3.73 25.15
N ALA A 355 13.39 -4.35 25.95
CA ALA A 355 14.04 -5.61 25.64
C ALA A 355 13.04 -6.77 25.44
N ALA A 356 12.01 -6.85 26.28
CA ALA A 356 10.94 -7.84 26.12
C ALA A 356 10.18 -7.61 24.80
N MET A 357 9.84 -6.36 24.47
CA MET A 357 9.16 -6.00 23.23
C MET A 357 9.97 -6.40 21.99
N ARG A 358 11.30 -6.34 22.03
CA ARG A 358 12.16 -6.78 20.91
C ARG A 358 11.89 -8.24 20.54
N SER A 359 11.89 -9.11 21.55
CA SER A 359 11.66 -10.54 21.38
C SER A 359 10.24 -10.81 20.88
N ARG A 360 9.25 -10.07 21.38
CA ARG A 360 7.85 -10.20 20.96
C ARG A 360 7.61 -9.70 19.54
N ALA A 361 8.23 -8.59 19.15
CA ALA A 361 8.18 -8.07 17.78
C ALA A 361 8.75 -9.09 16.79
N ARG A 362 9.88 -9.73 17.14
CA ARG A 362 10.45 -10.80 16.32
C ARG A 362 9.52 -12.01 16.20
N ALA A 363 8.99 -12.49 17.32
CA ALA A 363 8.06 -13.62 17.32
C ALA A 363 6.80 -13.33 16.49
N GLU A 364 6.26 -12.10 16.57
CA GLU A 364 5.14 -11.65 15.76
C GLU A 364 5.44 -11.75 14.25
N PHE A 365 6.64 -11.34 13.85
CA PHE A 365 7.07 -11.44 12.45
C PHE A 365 7.14 -12.89 11.97
N GLU A 366 7.77 -13.76 12.75
CA GLU A 366 7.92 -15.18 12.40
C GLU A 366 6.57 -15.89 12.29
N GLU A 367 5.61 -15.54 13.16
CA GLU A 367 4.28 -16.14 13.16
C GLU A 367 3.41 -15.70 11.97
N LYS A 368 3.48 -14.42 11.59
CA LYS A 368 2.47 -13.79 10.71
C LYS A 368 2.99 -13.31 9.36
N TYR A 369 4.24 -12.88 9.26
CA TYR A 369 4.74 -12.11 8.12
C TYR A 369 5.84 -12.81 7.31
N GLY A 370 6.06 -14.10 7.57
CA GLY A 370 6.93 -14.96 6.77
C GLY A 370 6.33 -15.38 5.42
N GLY A 371 7.20 -15.64 4.43
CA GLY A 371 6.80 -15.98 3.06
C GLY A 371 5.98 -17.27 2.93
N ASP A 372 6.25 -18.29 3.75
CA ASP A 372 5.60 -19.60 3.64
C ASP A 372 4.11 -19.55 3.98
N ARG A 373 3.78 -18.89 5.09
CA ARG A 373 2.40 -18.62 5.46
C ARG A 373 1.70 -17.77 4.39
N ASN A 374 2.39 -16.77 3.89
CA ASN A 374 1.84 -15.87 2.87
C ASN A 374 1.53 -16.60 1.56
N TYR A 375 2.41 -17.53 1.15
CA TYR A 375 2.19 -18.38 -0.01
C TYR A 375 0.94 -19.24 0.15
N ALA A 376 0.76 -19.89 1.31
CA ALA A 376 -0.43 -20.70 1.59
C ALA A 376 -1.72 -19.85 1.51
N LEU A 377 -1.73 -18.65 2.10
CA LEU A 377 -2.85 -17.72 2.00
C LEU A 377 -3.16 -17.31 0.55
N LEU A 378 -2.12 -16.95 -0.20
CA LEU A 378 -2.26 -16.51 -1.59
C LEU A 378 -2.79 -17.64 -2.50
N MET A 379 -2.30 -18.87 -2.33
CA MET A 379 -2.79 -20.01 -3.08
C MET A 379 -4.24 -20.35 -2.73
N GLY A 380 -4.64 -20.22 -1.46
CA GLY A 380 -6.05 -20.35 -1.06
C GLY A 380 -6.95 -19.28 -1.71
N ILE A 381 -6.48 -18.04 -1.80
CA ILE A 381 -7.17 -16.95 -2.51
C ILE A 381 -7.31 -17.28 -4.01
N TYR A 382 -6.24 -17.76 -4.65
CA TYR A 382 -6.27 -18.15 -6.06
C TYR A 382 -7.21 -19.33 -6.32
N ALA A 383 -7.21 -20.35 -5.46
CA ALA A 383 -8.15 -21.47 -5.56
C ALA A 383 -9.61 -20.97 -5.48
N ARG A 384 -9.91 -20.09 -4.53
CA ARG A 384 -11.24 -19.47 -4.39
C ARG A 384 -11.63 -18.66 -5.62
N ALA A 385 -10.71 -17.85 -6.16
CA ALA A 385 -10.98 -17.06 -7.35
C ALA A 385 -11.29 -17.95 -8.57
N LEU A 386 -10.57 -19.06 -8.72
CA LEU A 386 -10.82 -20.06 -9.76
C LEU A 386 -12.18 -20.75 -9.62
N GLU A 387 -12.61 -21.06 -8.39
CA GLU A 387 -13.94 -21.62 -8.14
C GLU A 387 -15.06 -20.66 -8.54
N ILE A 388 -14.92 -19.37 -8.19
CA ILE A 388 -15.86 -18.32 -8.60
C ILE A 388 -15.89 -18.19 -10.14
N ALA A 389 -14.72 -18.18 -10.77
CA ALA A 389 -14.60 -18.08 -12.22
C ALA A 389 -15.26 -19.27 -12.95
N ARG A 390 -15.05 -20.51 -12.47
CA ARG A 390 -15.69 -21.72 -13.02
C ARG A 390 -17.19 -21.73 -12.83
N SER A 391 -17.68 -21.35 -11.65
CA SER A 391 -19.12 -21.27 -11.37
C SER A 391 -19.81 -20.31 -12.34
N ARG A 392 -19.19 -19.15 -12.63
CA ARG A 392 -19.70 -18.20 -13.62
C ARG A 392 -19.82 -18.79 -15.03
N GLU A 393 -18.84 -19.58 -15.47
CA GLU A 393 -18.87 -20.23 -16.78
C GLU A 393 -20.00 -21.27 -16.87
N ALA A 394 -20.18 -22.06 -15.82
CA ALA A 394 -21.24 -23.07 -15.75
C ALA A 394 -22.66 -22.47 -15.80
N HIS A 395 -22.86 -21.27 -15.26
CA HIS A 395 -24.15 -20.56 -15.28
C HIS A 395 -24.39 -19.75 -16.57
N GLY A 396 -23.58 -19.93 -17.62
CA GLY A 396 -23.78 -19.25 -18.91
C GLY A 396 -23.54 -17.74 -18.90
N ALA A 397 -22.95 -17.20 -17.84
CA ALA A 397 -22.63 -15.77 -17.71
C ALA A 397 -21.33 -15.40 -18.46
N LYS A 398 -21.20 -15.86 -19.72
CA LYS A 398 -20.22 -15.30 -20.65
C LYS A 398 -20.65 -13.87 -20.97
N LEU A 399 -19.75 -12.91 -20.77
CA LEU A 399 -19.97 -11.53 -21.20
C LEU A 399 -20.33 -11.55 -22.70
N ARG A 400 -21.55 -11.11 -23.04
CA ARG A 400 -21.94 -10.95 -24.45
C ARG A 400 -21.21 -9.73 -25.01
N GLU A 401 -21.00 -9.71 -26.32
CA GLU A 401 -20.36 -8.59 -27.01
C GLU A 401 -21.13 -7.26 -26.81
N GLU A 402 -22.44 -7.39 -26.58
CA GLU A 402 -23.43 -6.34 -26.30
C GLU A 402 -23.36 -5.75 -24.88
N ASP A 403 -22.73 -6.46 -23.92
CA ASP A 403 -22.66 -6.02 -22.51
C ASP A 403 -21.59 -4.94 -22.26
N HIS A 404 -20.96 -4.41 -23.32
CA HIS A 404 -19.83 -3.51 -23.21
C HIS A 404 -20.18 -2.05 -23.61
N PRO A 405 -20.04 -1.07 -22.71
CA PRO A 405 -20.33 0.34 -23.01
C PRO A 405 -19.31 1.04 -23.92
N TRP A 406 -18.33 0.29 -24.46
CA TRP A 406 -17.15 0.83 -25.16
C TRP A 406 -16.65 -0.11 -26.27
N THR A 407 -17.55 -0.90 -26.85
CA THR A 407 -17.30 -1.54 -28.17
C THR A 407 -17.34 -0.44 -29.23
N PRO A 408 -16.41 -0.43 -30.21
CA PRO A 408 -16.66 0.28 -31.47
C PRO A 408 -17.96 -0.20 -32.13
#